data_AF-A0A1G9J6Y4-F1
#
_entry.id   AF-A0A1G9J6Y4-F1
#
_cell.length_a   1.000
_cell.length_b   1.000
_cell.length_c   1.000
_cell.angle_alpha   90.00
_cell.angle_beta   90.00
_cell.angle_gamma   90.00
#
_symmetry.space_group_name_H-M   'P 1'
#
loop_
_entity.id
_entity.type
_entity.pdbx_description
1 polymer ?
#
loop_
_entity_poly.entity_id
_entity_poly.type
_entity_poly.pdbx_seq_one_letter_code
_entity_poly.pdbx_strand_id
1 'polypeptide(L)'
;MELLDARNGFIFKRIFGSENNKDVLLAFLNSTFMEAGEPPLTEIILMNPYTDKDTPAKKQSILDIKAKTAEGKRINIEMQLFNPFE
;
A
#
# COMPACT_ATOMS: atom_id res chain seq x y z
N MET A 1 -20.74 1.69 -14.75
CA MET A 1 -19.70 1.08 -13.91
C MET A 1 -19.15 2.20 -13.05
N GLU A 2 -19.38 2.14 -11.74
CA GLU A 2 -18.94 3.19 -10.82
C GLU A 2 -17.43 3.00 -10.56
N LEU A 3 -16.65 4.09 -10.60
CA LEU A 3 -15.22 4.03 -10.36
C LEU A 3 -14.99 3.94 -8.84
N LEU A 4 -14.12 3.03 -8.39
CA LEU A 4 -13.76 2.94 -6.98
C LEU A 4 -12.78 4.07 -6.63
N ASP A 5 -13.04 4.77 -5.53
CA ASP A 5 -12.14 5.81 -5.03
C ASP A 5 -11.01 5.19 -4.20
N ALA A 6 -9.78 5.27 -4.72
CA ALA A 6 -8.58 4.78 -4.03
C ALA A 6 -8.27 5.57 -2.74
N ARG A 7 -8.84 6.77 -2.54
CA ARG A 7 -8.77 7.52 -1.28
C ARG A 7 -9.54 6.84 -0.15
N ASN A 8 -10.37 5.86 -0.46
CA ASN A 8 -10.88 4.95 0.55
C ASN A 8 -9.77 3.97 0.94
N GLY A 9 -9.33 4.03 2.20
CA GLY A 9 -8.23 3.18 2.70
C GLY A 9 -8.46 1.67 2.54
N PHE A 10 -9.71 1.22 2.46
CA PHE A 10 -10.04 -0.17 2.15
C PHE A 10 -9.74 -0.51 0.68
N ILE A 11 -10.12 0.37 -0.25
CA ILE A 11 -9.84 0.21 -1.68
C ILE A 11 -8.34 0.28 -1.92
N PHE A 12 -7.65 1.23 -1.28
CA PHE A 12 -6.20 1.34 -1.29
C PHE A 12 -5.54 0.00 -0.90
N LYS A 13 -5.93 -0.58 0.24
CA LYS A 13 -5.41 -1.88 0.68
C LYS A 13 -5.72 -3.03 -0.25
N ARG A 14 -6.91 -3.04 -0.86
CA ARG A 14 -7.26 -4.09 -1.83
C ARG A 14 -6.40 -4.02 -3.08
N ILE A 15 -6.09 -2.81 -3.56
CA ILE A 15 -5.24 -2.60 -4.74
C ILE A 15 -3.80 -2.95 -4.43
N PHE A 16 -3.24 -2.41 -3.35
CA PHE A 16 -1.79 -2.44 -3.09
C PHE A 16 -1.35 -3.48 -2.06
N GLY A 17 -2.25 -3.95 -1.20
CA GLY A 17 -1.94 -4.83 -0.07
C GLY A 17 -2.14 -6.31 -0.36
N SER A 18 -2.60 -6.70 -1.56
CA SER A 18 -2.81 -8.10 -1.92
C SER A 18 -1.57 -8.72 -2.55
N GLU A 19 -1.23 -9.96 -2.20
CA GLU A 19 -0.15 -10.72 -2.84
C GLU A 19 -0.37 -10.86 -4.36
N ASN A 20 -1.63 -10.95 -4.80
CA ASN A 20 -1.96 -11.08 -6.23
C ASN A 20 -1.70 -9.80 -7.03
N ASN A 21 -1.55 -8.65 -6.36
CA ASN A 21 -1.33 -7.34 -6.97
C ASN A 21 0.00 -6.70 -6.51
N LYS A 22 0.96 -7.52 -6.09
CA LYS A 22 2.25 -7.05 -5.56
C LYS A 22 3.06 -6.26 -6.59
N ASP A 23 2.89 -6.58 -7.87
CA ASP A 23 3.45 -5.88 -9.01
C ASP A 23 2.98 -4.42 -9.10
N VAL A 24 1.69 -4.16 -8.83
CA VAL A 24 1.11 -2.82 -8.80
C VAL A 24 1.75 -1.97 -7.70
N LEU A 25 1.91 -2.53 -6.50
CA LEU A 25 2.61 -1.84 -5.41
C LEU A 25 4.09 -1.60 -5.73
N LEU A 26 4.77 -2.58 -6.33
CA LEU A 26 6.18 -2.44 -6.71
C LEU A 26 6.37 -1.32 -7.75
N ALA A 27 5.50 -1.25 -8.77
CA ALA A 27 5.53 -0.20 -9.78
C ALA A 27 5.27 1.20 -9.19
N PHE A 28 4.30 1.31 -8.27
CA PHE A 28 4.02 2.55 -7.56
C PHE A 28 5.23 3.01 -6.73
N LEU A 29 5.80 2.12 -5.91
CA LEU A 29 6.97 2.43 -5.09
C LEU A 29 8.18 2.82 -5.95
N ASN A 30 8.41 2.13 -7.06
CA ASN A 30 9.53 2.45 -7.95
C ASN A 30 9.37 3.82 -8.63
N SER A 31 8.13 4.24 -8.92
CA SER A 31 7.87 5.58 -9.42
C SER A 31 8.23 6.62 -8.36
N THR A 32 7.80 6.42 -7.11
CA THR A 32 8.13 7.32 -5.99
C THR A 32 9.63 7.33 -5.67
N PHE A 33 10.30 6.18 -5.69
CA PHE A 33 11.74 6.09 -5.43
C PHE A 33 12.55 6.81 -6.52
N MET A 34 12.15 6.63 -7.78
CA MET A 34 12.79 7.33 -8.90
C MET A 34 12.67 8.85 -8.78
N GLU A 35 11.48 9.35 -8.41
CA GLU A 35 11.26 10.78 -8.14
C GLU A 35 12.11 11.30 -6.97
N ALA A 36 12.34 10.45 -5.96
CA ALA A 36 13.19 10.75 -4.81
C ALA A 36 14.70 10.58 -5.08
N GLY A 37 15.11 10.12 -6.27
CA GLY A 37 16.51 9.83 -6.61
C GLY A 37 17.07 8.56 -5.95
N GLU A 38 16.19 7.68 -5.47
CA GLU A 38 16.54 6.39 -4.85
C GLU A 38 16.61 5.29 -5.92
N PRO A 39 17.44 4.25 -5.73
CA PRO A 39 17.49 3.12 -6.64
C PRO A 39 16.16 2.35 -6.64
N PRO A 40 15.73 1.78 -7.79
CA PRO A 40 14.50 1.02 -7.86
C PRO A 40 14.60 -0.27 -7.05
N LEU A 41 13.47 -0.66 -6.45
CA LEU A 41 13.26 -1.94 -5.79
C LEU A 41 13.11 -3.05 -6.84
N THR A 42 13.79 -4.17 -6.60
CA THR A 42 13.70 -5.39 -7.44
C THR A 42 12.59 -6.31 -6.96
N GLU A 43 12.36 -6.36 -5.65
CA GLU A 43 11.33 -7.16 -5.02
C GLU A 43 10.83 -6.48 -3.73
N ILE A 44 9.57 -6.74 -3.42
CA ILE A 44 8.96 -6.49 -2.13
C ILE A 44 8.28 -7.76 -1.63
N ILE A 45 8.20 -7.91 -0.31
CA ILE A 45 7.47 -8.96 0.41
C ILE A 45 6.49 -8.25 1.33
N LEU A 46 5.19 -8.52 1.17
CA LEU A 46 4.18 -7.95 2.04
C LEU A 46 4.27 -8.61 3.42
N MET A 47 4.32 -7.78 4.46
CA MET A 47 4.40 -8.24 5.86
C MET A 47 3.03 -8.33 6.53
N ASN A 48 2.02 -7.69 5.94
CA ASN A 48 0.63 -7.68 6.39
C ASN A 48 -0.32 -7.78 5.20
N PRO A 49 -0.26 -8.86 4.39
CA PRO A 49 -1.06 -8.99 3.18
C PRO A 49 -2.55 -8.90 3.50
N TYR A 50 -3.26 -8.09 2.71
CA TYR A 50 -4.70 -7.94 2.75
C TYR A 50 -5.38 -9.23 2.30
N THR A 51 -6.42 -9.63 3.03
CA THR A 51 -7.26 -10.78 2.72
C THR A 51 -8.72 -10.37 2.67
N ASP A 52 -9.56 -11.07 1.89
CA ASP A 52 -11.00 -10.78 1.82
C ASP A 52 -11.74 -10.96 3.17
N LYS A 53 -11.09 -11.58 4.17
CA LYS A 53 -11.61 -11.71 5.54
C LYS A 53 -11.38 -10.47 6.40
N ASP A 54 -10.59 -9.51 5.91
CA ASP A 54 -10.38 -8.21 6.54
C ASP A 54 -11.60 -7.34 6.30
N THR A 55 -12.66 -7.59 7.08
CA THR A 55 -13.92 -6.85 7.02
C THR A 55 -13.76 -5.43 7.59
N PRO A 56 -14.48 -4.43 7.05
CA PRO A 56 -14.43 -3.04 7.54
C PRO A 56 -14.78 -2.88 9.04
N ALA A 57 -15.46 -3.88 9.62
CA ALA A 57 -15.89 -3.88 11.03
C ALA A 57 -14.76 -4.19 12.02
N LYS A 58 -13.65 -4.81 11.58
CA LYS A 58 -12.42 -4.91 12.37
C LYS A 58 -11.70 -3.56 12.27
N LYS A 59 -12.11 -2.64 13.16
CA LYS A 59 -11.46 -1.38 13.55
C LYS A 59 -10.22 -0.99 12.73
N GLN A 60 -10.29 0.13 12.04
CA GLN A 60 -9.34 1.27 11.88
C GLN A 60 -7.81 1.10 12.03
N SER A 61 -7.26 0.00 12.53
CA SER A 61 -6.00 0.00 13.24
C SER A 61 -4.78 -0.17 12.35
N ILE A 62 -4.93 -0.54 11.08
CA ILE A 62 -3.82 -0.56 10.14
C ILE A 62 -4.40 -0.21 8.77
N LEU A 63 -4.41 1.06 8.37
CA LEU A 63 -4.63 1.48 6.97
C LEU A 63 -3.34 1.40 6.15
N ASP A 64 -2.21 1.19 6.83
CA ASP A 64 -0.88 1.04 6.29
C ASP A 64 -0.61 -0.33 5.68
N ILE A 65 0.22 -0.33 4.64
CA ILE A 65 0.81 -1.53 4.04
C ILE A 65 2.26 -1.58 4.48
N LYS A 66 2.68 -2.72 5.02
CA LYS A 66 4.04 -2.98 5.47
C LYS A 66 4.68 -3.93 4.47
N ALA A 67 5.83 -3.53 3.95
CA ALA A 67 6.60 -4.33 3.03
C ALA A 67 8.05 -4.46 3.49
N LYS A 68 8.73 -5.49 2.99
CA LYS A 68 10.16 -5.70 3.14
C LYS A 68 10.80 -5.83 1.76
N THR A 69 11.90 -5.15 1.53
CA THR A 69 12.70 -5.25 0.29
C THR A 69 13.53 -6.54 0.27
N ALA A 70 14.11 -6.87 -0.89
CA ALA A 70 15.05 -8.00 -1.02
C ALA A 70 16.27 -7.86 -0.08
N GLU A 71 16.74 -6.63 0.14
CA GLU A 71 17.87 -6.30 1.01
C GLU A 71 17.47 -6.28 2.50
N GLY A 72 16.18 -6.45 2.78
CA GLY A 72 15.62 -6.57 4.11
C GLY A 72 15.23 -5.27 4.79
N LYS A 73 15.32 -4.12 4.10
CA LYS A 73 14.76 -2.84 4.55
C LYS A 73 13.24 -2.93 4.66
N ARG A 74 12.68 -2.40 5.75
CA ARG A 74 11.23 -2.30 5.96
C ARG A 74 10.71 -0.99 5.38
N ILE A 75 9.57 -1.06 4.71
CA ILE A 75 8.84 0.06 4.13
C ILE A 75 7.46 0.08 4.78
N ASN A 76 7.05 1.25 5.26
CA ASN A 76 5.70 1.50 5.75
C ASN A 76 5.02 2.46 4.77
N ILE A 77 3.92 2.03 4.15
CA ILE A 77 3.17 2.79 3.17
C ILE A 77 1.86 3.23 3.80
N GLU A 78 1.68 4.54 3.96
CA GLU A 78 0.49 5.15 4.54
C GLU A 78 -0.16 6.10 3.53
N MET A 79 -1.48 6.04 3.44
CA MET A 79 -2.26 7.03 2.69
C MET A 79 -2.66 8.16 3.62
N GLN A 80 -2.20 9.36 3.31
CA GLN A 80 -2.59 10.57 4.03
C GLN A 80 -3.72 11.27 3.27
N LEU A 81 -4.86 11.41 3.93
CA LEU A 81 -5.97 12.24 3.43
C LEU A 81 -5.86 13.59 4.11
N PHE A 82 -5.80 14.66 3.31
CA PHE A 82 -5.88 16.00 3.85
C PHE A 82 -7.28 16.20 4.45
N ASN A 83 -7.35 16.42 5.76
CA ASN A 83 -8.58 16.87 6.41
C ASN A 83 -8.56 18.41 6.46
N PRO A 84 -9.34 19.12 5.64
CA PRO A 84 -9.37 20.58 5.65
C PRO A 84 -10.02 21.18 6.91
N PHE A 85 -10.46 20.34 7.86
CA PHE A 85 -11.10 20.75 9.12
C PHE A 85 -10.25 20.44 10.36
N GLU A 86 -9.00 20.03 10.19
CA GLU A 86 -7.94 20.11 11.21
C GLU A 86 -7.04 21.32 10.98
#